data_AF-A0A8D1QYM4-F1
#
_entry.id   AF-A0A8D1QYM4-F1
#
_cell.length_a   1.000
_cell.length_b   1.000
_cell.length_c   1.000
_cell.angle_alpha   90.00
_cell.angle_beta   90.00
_cell.angle_gamma   90.00
#
_symmetry.space_group_name_H-M   'P 1'
#
loop_
_entity.id
_entity.type
_entity.pdbx_description
1 polymer ?
#
loop_
_entity_poly.entity_id
_entity_poly.type
_entity_poly.pdbx_seq_one_letter_code
_entity_poly.pdbx_strand_id
1 'polypeptide(L)'
;MEGGCHFICWVASSLSPFLILFCDTFYLTQEVPDPTKYFVTRWSTDPWIQMAYSFVKTGGSGEAYDIIAEEIQGTIFFAGEATNRHFPQTVTGAYLSGVREASKIAAF
;
A
#
# COMPACT_ATOMS: atom_id res chain seq x y z
N MET A 1 19.54 -5.66 -17.34
CA MET A 1 19.06 -4.48 -16.61
C MET A 1 17.54 -4.49 -16.69
N GLU A 2 16.90 -5.28 -15.84
CA GLU A 2 15.44 -5.35 -15.72
C GLU A 2 15.14 -5.36 -14.21
N GLY A 3 15.26 -4.18 -13.59
CA GLY A 3 15.01 -3.98 -12.17
C GLY A 3 13.55 -3.60 -11.91
N GLY A 4 12.61 -4.42 -12.37
CA GLY A 4 11.20 -4.27 -12.03
C GLY A 4 10.99 -4.64 -10.57
N CYS A 5 10.66 -3.66 -9.72
CA CYS A 5 10.42 -3.87 -8.30
C CYS A 5 9.08 -4.60 -8.06
N HIS A 6 9.08 -5.90 -8.30
CA HIS A 6 7.96 -6.81 -8.09
C HIS A 6 7.94 -7.42 -6.68
N PHE A 7 7.93 -6.61 -5.61
CA PHE A 7 7.81 -7.18 -4.25
C PHE A 7 6.98 -6.27 -3.34
N ILE A 8 5.65 -6.39 -3.46
CA ILE A 8 4.58 -6.45 -2.43
C ILE A 8 3.26 -6.20 -3.17
N CYS A 9 2.82 -7.20 -3.92
CA CYS A 9 1.42 -7.39 -4.29
C CYS A 9 1.26 -8.82 -4.79
N TRP A 10 1.43 -9.80 -3.90
CA TRP A 10 0.89 -11.14 -4.17
C TRP A 10 -0.63 -11.06 -3.99
N VAL A 11 -1.32 -10.57 -5.01
CA VAL A 11 -2.72 -10.93 -5.20
C VAL A 11 -2.78 -11.74 -6.48
N ALA A 12 -2.52 -13.04 -6.30
CA ALA A 12 -2.51 -14.00 -7.39
C ALA A 12 -3.88 -13.97 -8.10
N SER A 13 -3.85 -13.93 -9.42
CA SER A 13 -5.02 -13.90 -10.29
C SER A 13 -5.96 -15.11 -10.13
N SER A 14 -5.55 -16.12 -9.37
CA SER A 14 -6.12 -17.47 -9.27
C SER A 14 -6.30 -17.94 -7.81
N LEU A 15 -6.57 -17.02 -6.86
CA LEU A 15 -6.64 -17.34 -5.43
C LEU A 15 -7.83 -18.24 -5.02
N SER A 16 -8.92 -18.27 -5.77
CA SER A 16 -10.14 -19.00 -5.36
C SER A 16 -9.90 -20.51 -5.15
N PRO A 17 -9.36 -21.29 -6.11
CA PRO A 17 -9.11 -22.71 -5.89
C PRO A 17 -7.99 -22.97 -4.86
N PHE A 18 -7.02 -22.08 -4.75
CA PHE A 18 -5.93 -22.22 -3.76
C PHE A 18 -6.42 -21.99 -2.32
N LEU A 19 -7.33 -21.05 -2.11
CA LEU A 19 -7.88 -20.75 -0.78
C LEU A 19 -8.77 -21.89 -0.27
N ILE A 20 -9.57 -22.49 -1.16
CA ILE A 20 -10.41 -23.66 -0.80
C ILE A 20 -9.51 -24.84 -0.42
N LEU A 21 -8.50 -25.15 -1.25
CA LEU A 21 -7.53 -26.22 -0.96
C LEU A 21 -6.78 -25.99 0.37
N PHE A 22 -6.44 -24.74 0.67
CA PHE A 22 -5.83 -24.36 1.94
C PHE A 22 -6.78 -24.59 3.11
N CYS A 23 -8.05 -24.19 2.99
CA CYS A 23 -9.05 -24.43 4.03
C CYS A 23 -9.27 -25.93 4.29
N ASP A 24 -9.37 -26.75 3.25
CA ASP A 24 -9.51 -28.21 3.39
C ASP A 24 -8.29 -28.84 4.09
N THR A 25 -7.09 -28.29 3.83
CA THR A 25 -5.85 -28.73 4.50
C THR A 25 -5.83 -28.36 5.98
N PHE A 26 -6.36 -27.19 6.36
CA PHE A 26 -6.41 -26.76 7.77
C PHE A 26 -7.53 -27.44 8.56
N TYR A 27 -8.63 -27.80 7.89
CA TYR A 27 -9.84 -28.31 8.52
C TYR A 27 -10.09 -29.78 8.15
N LEU A 28 -9.11 -30.63 8.44
CA LEU A 28 -9.08 -32.06 8.05
C LEU A 28 -10.24 -32.93 8.57
N THR A 29 -10.97 -32.46 9.60
CA THR A 29 -12.02 -33.25 10.27
C THR A 29 -13.43 -32.69 10.06
N GLN A 30 -13.59 -31.64 9.24
CA GLN A 30 -14.90 -31.04 8.96
C GLN A 30 -14.98 -30.65 7.48
N GLU A 31 -16.18 -30.76 6.89
CA GLU A 31 -16.39 -30.28 5.52
C GLU A 31 -16.43 -28.74 5.51
N VAL A 32 -15.61 -28.14 4.66
CA VAL A 32 -15.63 -26.69 4.41
C VAL A 32 -16.62 -26.43 3.26
N PRO A 33 -17.68 -25.65 3.48
CA PRO A 33 -18.64 -25.34 2.42
C PRO A 33 -18.02 -24.40 1.37
N ASP A 34 -18.47 -24.53 0.12
CA ASP A 34 -18.06 -23.63 -0.95
C ASP A 34 -18.43 -22.17 -0.65
N PRO A 35 -17.54 -21.20 -0.94
CA PRO A 35 -17.83 -19.80 -0.72
C PRO A 35 -18.96 -19.30 -1.62
N THR A 36 -20.01 -18.73 -1.03
CA THR A 36 -21.15 -18.18 -1.78
C THR A 36 -20.83 -16.86 -2.50
N LYS A 37 -19.81 -16.13 -2.02
CA LYS A 37 -19.33 -14.88 -2.62
C LYS A 37 -17.89 -14.61 -2.20
N TYR A 38 -17.09 -14.12 -3.16
CA TYR A 38 -15.74 -13.62 -2.91
C TYR A 38 -15.38 -12.52 -3.90
N PHE A 39 -14.32 -11.76 -3.62
CA PHE A 39 -13.68 -10.88 -4.59
C PHE A 39 -12.16 -10.93 -4.40
N VAL A 40 -11.44 -10.68 -5.48
CA VAL A 40 -9.97 -10.65 -5.51
C VAL A 40 -9.54 -9.29 -6.04
N THR A 41 -8.85 -8.51 -5.21
CA THR A 41 -8.37 -7.18 -5.58
C THR A 41 -7.21 -7.28 -6.56
N ARG A 42 -7.02 -6.30 -7.44
CA ARG A 42 -5.88 -6.25 -8.36
C ARG A 42 -5.17 -4.91 -8.28
N TRP A 43 -4.82 -4.48 -7.06
CA TRP A 43 -4.17 -3.19 -6.80
C TRP A 43 -2.89 -2.99 -7.61
N SER A 44 -2.10 -4.05 -7.85
CA SER A 44 -0.89 -3.99 -8.67
C SER A 44 -1.13 -3.60 -10.12
N THR A 45 -2.31 -3.86 -10.66
CA THR A 45 -2.65 -3.56 -12.06
C THR A 45 -3.68 -2.44 -12.19
N ASP A 46 -4.10 -1.83 -11.08
CA ASP A 46 -4.91 -0.61 -11.12
C ASP A 46 -4.02 0.52 -11.63
N PRO A 47 -4.35 1.15 -12.78
CA PRO A 47 -3.47 2.12 -13.42
C PRO A 47 -3.19 3.37 -12.57
N TRP A 48 -4.07 3.71 -11.63
CA TRP A 48 -3.96 4.91 -10.80
C TRP A 48 -3.35 4.65 -9.41
N ILE A 49 -3.17 3.38 -9.04
CA ILE A 49 -2.73 3.01 -7.69
C ILE A 49 -1.45 2.17 -7.74
N GLN A 50 -1.44 1.04 -8.45
CA GLN A 50 -0.27 0.17 -8.68
C GLN A 50 0.45 -0.38 -7.43
N MET A 51 -0.04 -0.11 -6.22
CA MET A 51 0.56 -0.54 -4.96
C MET A 51 -0.50 -0.70 -3.86
N ALA A 52 -0.10 -1.22 -2.71
CA ALA A 52 -0.92 -1.20 -1.49
C ALA A 52 -0.42 -0.14 -0.50
N TYR A 53 0.86 -0.23 -0.14
CA TYR A 53 1.53 0.67 0.80
C TYR A 53 3.05 0.67 0.55
N SER A 54 3.72 1.77 0.94
CA SER A 54 5.16 1.94 0.77
C SER A 54 5.98 1.12 1.75
N PHE A 55 7.28 0.98 1.48
CA PHE A 55 8.26 0.44 2.42
C PHE A 55 9.67 0.93 2.05
N VAL A 56 10.59 0.91 3.01
CA VAL A 56 12.00 1.25 2.74
C VAL A 56 12.70 0.03 2.14
N LYS A 57 13.12 0.14 0.87
CA LYS A 57 13.92 -0.90 0.22
C LYS A 57 15.30 -1.01 0.87
N THR A 58 15.94 -2.18 0.71
CA THR A 58 17.32 -2.39 1.17
C THR A 58 18.25 -1.30 0.64
N GLY A 59 19.03 -0.69 1.53
CA GLY A 59 19.91 0.44 1.21
C GLY A 59 19.22 1.81 1.24
N GLY A 60 17.90 1.87 1.46
CA GLY A 60 17.16 3.11 1.68
C GLY A 60 17.18 3.57 3.15
N SER A 61 16.71 4.80 3.36
CA SER A 61 16.55 5.42 4.69
C SER A 61 15.12 5.91 4.88
N GLY A 62 14.65 5.94 6.13
CA GLY A 62 13.37 6.56 6.50
C GLY A 62 13.35 8.08 6.23
N GLU A 63 14.50 8.71 6.05
CA GLU A 63 14.59 10.11 5.60
C GLU A 63 13.99 10.35 4.21
N ALA A 64 13.86 9.29 3.39
CA ALA A 64 13.22 9.40 2.08
C ALA A 64 11.76 9.93 2.19
N TYR A 65 11.03 9.57 3.24
CA TYR A 65 9.67 10.10 3.47
C TYR A 65 9.67 11.62 3.72
N ASP A 66 10.67 12.11 4.46
CA ASP A 66 10.80 13.52 4.77
C ASP A 66 11.19 14.30 3.51
N ILE A 67 12.12 13.77 2.71
CA ILE A 67 12.55 14.36 1.43
C ILE A 67 11.37 14.45 0.44
N ILE A 68 10.54 13.41 0.32
CA ILE A 68 9.36 13.46 -0.55
C ILE A 68 8.33 14.48 -0.05
N ALA A 69 8.28 14.74 1.26
CA ALA A 69 7.36 15.70 1.87
C ALA A 69 7.79 17.17 1.73
N GLU A 70 8.99 17.44 1.22
CA GLU A 70 9.49 18.80 1.00
C GLU A 70 8.71 19.50 -0.12
N GLU A 71 8.20 20.70 0.18
CA GLU A 71 7.54 21.53 -0.83
C GLU A 71 8.52 22.17 -1.80
N ILE A 72 8.08 22.41 -3.03
CA ILE A 72 8.87 23.09 -4.06
C ILE A 72 8.41 24.54 -4.12
N GLN A 73 9.30 25.45 -3.72
CA GLN A 73 9.12 26.92 -3.82
C GLN A 73 7.80 27.43 -3.21
N GLY A 74 7.30 26.77 -2.16
CA GLY A 74 6.01 27.11 -1.54
C GLY A 74 4.81 27.04 -2.49
N THR A 75 4.94 26.34 -3.63
CA THR A 75 3.91 26.27 -4.68
C THR A 75 3.39 24.85 -4.87
N ILE A 76 4.29 23.86 -4.85
CA ILE A 76 3.93 22.44 -5.00
C ILE A 76 4.17 21.75 -3.67
N PHE A 77 3.12 21.11 -3.14
CA PHE A 77 3.13 20.40 -1.86
C PHE A 77 2.81 18.92 -2.08
N PHE A 78 3.39 18.06 -1.24
CA PHE A 78 3.23 16.61 -1.34
C PHE A 78 2.64 16.02 -0.06
N ALA A 79 1.59 15.23 -0.22
CA ALA A 79 0.93 14.50 0.85
C ALA A 79 0.66 13.05 0.42
N GLY A 80 0.36 12.20 1.39
CA GLY A 80 0.13 10.77 1.21
C GLY A 80 0.94 9.94 2.19
N GLU A 81 0.64 8.64 2.27
CA GLU A 81 1.30 7.72 3.22
C GLU A 81 2.82 7.67 3.03
N ALA A 82 3.29 7.73 1.78
CA ALA A 82 4.69 7.73 1.39
C ALA A 82 5.42 9.06 1.70
N THR A 83 4.76 10.01 2.37
CA THR A 83 5.33 11.30 2.80
C THR A 83 5.33 11.45 4.33
N ASN A 84 4.90 10.42 5.08
CA ASN A 84 4.79 10.47 6.53
C ASN A 84 5.72 9.45 7.18
N ARG A 85 6.91 9.90 7.60
CA ARG A 85 7.91 9.05 8.26
C ARG A 85 7.43 8.40 9.56
N HIS A 86 6.55 9.07 10.30
CA HIS A 86 6.14 8.64 11.64
C HIS A 86 5.03 7.59 11.57
N PHE A 87 4.14 7.71 10.58
CA PHE A 87 3.00 6.83 10.40
C PHE A 87 2.90 6.34 8.94
N PRO A 88 3.94 5.72 8.36
CA PRO A 88 3.90 5.26 6.97
C PRO A 88 2.83 4.17 6.78
N GLN A 89 2.47 3.87 5.53
CA GLN A 89 1.55 2.76 5.15
C GLN A 89 0.09 2.92 5.57
N THR A 90 -0.18 3.68 6.63
CA THR A 90 -1.51 3.75 7.26
C THR A 90 -2.38 4.83 6.64
N VAL A 91 -3.71 4.59 6.66
CA VAL A 91 -4.71 5.60 6.32
C VAL A 91 -4.56 6.84 7.23
N THR A 92 -4.28 6.63 8.52
CA THR A 92 -4.01 7.70 9.48
C THR A 92 -2.81 8.56 9.06
N GLY A 93 -1.73 7.94 8.63
CA GLY A 93 -0.55 8.66 8.14
C GLY A 93 -0.83 9.51 6.90
N ALA A 94 -1.57 8.95 5.94
CA ALA A 94 -2.03 9.69 4.76
C ALA A 94 -2.91 10.88 5.17
N TYR A 95 -3.87 10.68 6.06
CA TYR A 95 -4.73 11.75 6.58
C TYR A 95 -3.92 12.86 7.27
N LEU A 96 -3.03 12.50 8.20
CA LEU A 96 -2.22 13.46 8.94
C LEU A 96 -1.25 14.23 8.04
N SER A 97 -0.73 13.59 6.99
CA SER A 97 0.09 14.29 5.98
C SER A 97 -0.71 15.34 5.21
N GLY A 98 -1.99 15.08 4.93
CA GLY A 98 -2.89 16.07 4.32
C GLY A 98 -3.15 17.25 5.24
N VAL A 99 -3.37 17.01 6.54
CA VAL A 99 -3.52 18.08 7.54
C VAL A 99 -2.24 18.93 7.63
N ARG A 100 -1.06 18.29 7.59
CA ARG A 100 0.25 18.96 7.59
C ARG A 100 0.38 19.91 6.41
N GLU A 101 0.15 19.43 5.18
CA GLU A 101 0.29 20.28 3.99
C GLU A 101 -0.79 21.36 3.92
N ALA A 102 -2.02 21.08 4.33
CA ALA A 102 -3.07 22.09 4.43
C ALA A 102 -2.68 23.23 5.38
N SER A 103 -2.05 22.91 6.52
CA SER A 103 -1.53 23.92 7.45
C SER A 103 -0.39 24.73 6.84
N LYS A 104 0.49 24.13 6.04
CA LYS A 104 1.55 24.88 5.34
C LYS A 104 0.94 25.85 4.32
N ILE A 105 0.01 25.38 3.50
CA ILE A 105 -0.66 26.19 2.47
C ILE A 105 -1.41 27.37 3.08
N ALA A 106 -2.11 27.17 4.19
CA ALA A 106 -2.88 28.22 4.85
C ALA A 106 -2.00 29.26 5.58
N ALA A 107 -0.71 28.98 5.78
CA ALA A 107 0.23 29.89 6.43
C ALA A 107 0.93 30.85 5.45
N PHE A 108 0.70 30.70 4.14
CA PHE A 108 1.07 31.66 3.10
C PHE A 108 -0.01 32.73 2.93
#